data_AF-A0A8B8J4K4-F1
#
_entry.id   AF-A0A8B8J4K4-F1
#
_cell.length_a   1.000
_cell.length_b   1.000
_cell.length_c   1.000
_cell.angle_alpha   90.00
_cell.angle_beta   90.00
_cell.angle_gamma   90.00
#
_symmetry.space_group_name_H-M   'P 1'
#
loop_
_entity.id
_entity.type
_entity.pdbx_description
1 polymer ?
#
loop_
_entity_poly.entity_id
_entity_poly.type
_entity_poly.pdbx_seq_one_letter_code
_entity_poly.pdbx_strand_id
1 'polypeptide(L)'
;MLDCCEPLDRVKAEGITFGKLACLAYCAGAKVEAYRTSHSSVDDFHNHVIKCTSTEDCHLIASYHRKPLKQTGSGHFSPIGGYHAGSDMVLILDVARFKYPPHWVPLELLWEAMDTIDEATGHHRGFMLLSRLQKAASLLYTLSCCHESWVSMARYLIDDVPILLKSEDLSSVPEVLLLLFKSLPANAGDFIKWIAEVRRQEEDGSSLSKEEEERLAAKEEVLQQVRETELYKFVADLLSSASLCRKSFSSLSNNDSLSEIAASVCCQGAAILTGGLGVIQQFCSRATCVKCFRANGDAPITVVSGMVVSGKNEQGVDMLVPESTAKSKSCCSSNPNDCVLKHPGSSDALTVLLLALPPCTWQGIKDERLLAEIHGLFSIENLPDVLQQEVLHLRRQLYFLNKVQDKDIEDEILLPSQL
;
A
#
# COMPACT_ATOMS: atom_id res chain seq x y z
N MET A 1 -1.99 -6.88 0.04
CA MET A 1 -2.41 -5.85 1.03
C MET A 1 -1.51 -5.82 2.27
N LEU A 2 -0.62 -6.79 2.49
CA LEU A 2 0.30 -6.80 3.64
C LEU A 2 1.76 -7.02 3.21
N ASP A 3 2.12 -6.45 2.05
CA ASP A 3 3.41 -6.74 1.43
C ASP A 3 4.39 -5.56 1.57
N CYS A 4 4.05 -4.51 2.33
CA CYS A 4 4.95 -3.38 2.58
C CYS A 4 5.67 -3.60 3.92
N CYS A 5 6.94 -3.21 4.02
CA CYS A 5 7.79 -3.22 5.22
C CYS A 5 8.28 -4.59 5.71
N GLU A 6 7.46 -5.64 5.69
CA GLU A 6 7.90 -6.99 6.07
C GLU A 6 7.13 -8.07 5.28
N PRO A 7 7.82 -9.04 4.66
CA PRO A 7 7.16 -10.19 4.02
C PRO A 7 6.31 -11.02 5.00
N LEU A 8 5.13 -11.46 4.56
CA LEU A 8 4.17 -12.21 5.38
C LEU A 8 4.71 -13.53 5.93
N ASP A 9 5.56 -14.22 5.17
CA ASP A 9 6.23 -15.46 5.58
C ASP A 9 7.19 -15.23 6.76
N ARG A 10 7.91 -14.10 6.76
CA ARG A 10 8.73 -13.68 7.90
C ARG A 10 7.87 -13.29 9.10
N VAL A 11 6.79 -12.53 8.89
CA VAL A 11 5.84 -12.19 9.97
C VAL A 11 5.25 -13.46 10.62
N LYS A 12 4.93 -14.48 9.81
CA LYS A 12 4.42 -15.77 10.30
C LYS A 12 5.44 -16.54 11.15
N ALA A 13 6.73 -16.47 10.77
CA ALA A 13 7.80 -17.20 11.44
C ALA A 13 8.29 -16.50 12.72
N GLU A 14 8.43 -15.18 12.68
CA GLU A 14 9.16 -14.40 13.69
C GLU A 14 8.28 -13.39 14.43
N GLY A 15 7.07 -13.12 13.94
CA GLY A 15 6.24 -12.01 14.39
C GLY A 15 6.60 -10.69 13.70
N ILE A 16 6.14 -9.58 14.26
CA ILE A 16 6.38 -8.24 13.73
C ILE A 16 6.83 -7.32 14.87
N THR A 17 7.79 -6.44 14.59
CA THR A 17 8.30 -5.45 15.56
C THR A 17 7.42 -4.19 15.57
N PHE A 18 7.60 -3.34 16.58
CA PHE A 18 6.81 -2.12 16.76
C PHE A 18 6.93 -1.17 15.56
N GLY A 19 8.14 -0.89 15.09
CA GLY A 19 8.38 -0.02 13.93
C GLY A 19 7.79 -0.59 12.64
N LYS A 20 7.94 -1.90 12.40
CA LYS A 20 7.39 -2.59 11.23
C LYS A 20 5.86 -2.60 11.23
N LEU A 21 5.21 -2.77 12.38
CA LEU A 21 3.74 -2.70 12.46
C LEU A 21 3.23 -1.29 12.18
N ALA A 22 3.90 -0.25 12.69
CA ALA A 22 3.56 1.14 12.38
C ALA A 22 3.69 1.40 10.88
N CYS A 23 4.80 0.97 10.28
CA CYS A 23 5.05 1.06 8.84
C CYS A 23 3.98 0.36 8.00
N LEU A 24 3.58 -0.85 8.38
CA LEU A 24 2.50 -1.58 7.73
C LEU A 24 1.18 -0.80 7.78
N ALA A 25 0.85 -0.20 8.92
CA ALA A 25 -0.33 0.64 9.06
C ALA A 25 -0.27 1.91 8.18
N TYR A 26 0.90 2.55 8.10
CA TYR A 26 1.12 3.68 7.18
C TYR A 26 0.95 3.27 5.70
N CYS A 27 1.55 2.16 5.27
CA CYS A 27 1.41 1.67 3.88
C CYS A 27 -0.03 1.24 3.56
N ALA A 28 -0.82 0.86 4.58
CA ALA A 28 -2.24 0.56 4.44
C ALA A 28 -3.13 1.83 4.40
N GLY A 29 -2.54 3.03 4.46
CA GLY A 29 -3.26 4.30 4.38
C GLY A 29 -3.88 4.77 5.70
N ALA A 30 -3.47 4.19 6.84
CA ALA A 30 -3.84 4.73 8.15
C ALA A 30 -2.98 5.95 8.50
N LYS A 31 -3.57 6.91 9.21
CA LYS A 31 -2.78 7.88 9.98
C LYS A 31 -2.32 7.16 11.24
N VAL A 32 -1.02 7.15 11.48
CA VAL A 32 -0.41 6.48 12.64
C VAL A 32 0.28 7.53 13.51
N GLU A 33 0.12 7.44 14.81
CA GLU A 33 0.95 8.17 15.79
C GLU A 33 1.49 7.12 16.77
N ALA A 34 2.79 6.83 16.71
CA ALA A 34 3.42 5.75 17.46
C ALA A 34 4.25 6.30 18.62
N TYR A 35 4.10 5.74 19.81
CA TYR A 35 4.74 6.20 21.03
C TYR A 35 5.41 5.02 21.73
N ARG A 36 6.75 5.02 21.80
CA ARG A 36 7.48 4.15 22.73
C ARG A 36 7.37 4.72 24.13
N THR A 37 7.35 3.87 25.16
CA THR A 37 7.28 4.36 26.55
C THR A 37 8.46 5.25 26.92
N SER A 38 9.64 5.02 26.32
CA SER A 38 10.83 5.86 26.50
C SER A 38 10.68 7.30 25.99
N HIS A 39 9.67 7.58 25.16
CA HIS A 39 9.42 8.89 24.55
C HIS A 39 8.03 9.44 24.91
N SER A 40 7.38 8.88 25.93
CA SER A 40 6.04 9.26 26.39
C SER A 40 5.94 9.09 27.90
N SER A 41 4.77 9.36 28.48
CA SER A 41 4.49 9.20 29.90
C SER A 41 3.22 8.37 30.12
N VAL A 42 3.05 7.84 31.33
CA VAL A 42 1.82 7.13 31.72
C VAL A 42 0.59 8.06 31.64
N ASP A 43 0.77 9.35 31.95
CA ASP A 43 -0.29 10.36 31.84
C ASP A 43 -0.69 10.61 30.38
N ASP A 44 0.28 10.67 29.46
CA ASP A 44 -0.01 10.78 28.02
C ASP A 44 -0.75 9.54 27.52
N PHE A 45 -0.29 8.35 27.93
CA PHE A 45 -0.96 7.09 27.60
C PHE A 45 -2.40 7.06 28.10
N HIS A 46 -2.65 7.49 29.35
CA HIS A 46 -3.98 7.61 29.92
C HIS A 46 -4.89 8.53 29.11
N ASN A 47 -4.40 9.71 28.76
CA ASN A 47 -5.14 10.67 27.92
C ASN A 47 -5.47 10.07 26.55
N HIS A 48 -4.54 9.34 25.93
CA HIS A 48 -4.75 8.69 24.64
C HIS A 48 -5.73 7.51 24.71
N VAL A 49 -5.70 6.71 25.78
CA VAL A 49 -6.67 5.64 26.03
C VAL A 49 -8.07 6.22 26.17
N ILE A 50 -8.26 7.28 26.96
CA ILE A 50 -9.56 7.95 27.10
C ILE A 50 -10.03 8.46 25.75
N LYS A 51 -9.17 9.18 25.02
CA LYS A 51 -9.51 9.75 23.71
C LYS A 51 -10.00 8.66 22.74
N CYS A 52 -9.20 7.63 22.51
CA CYS A 52 -9.50 6.64 21.46
C CYS A 52 -10.56 5.62 21.88
N THR A 53 -10.88 5.50 23.17
CA THR A 53 -12.05 4.72 23.63
C THR A 53 -13.34 5.53 23.68
N SER A 54 -13.28 6.85 23.45
CA SER A 54 -14.44 7.76 23.43
C SER A 54 -14.80 8.26 22.03
N THR A 55 -14.11 7.81 20.98
CA THR A 55 -14.29 8.26 19.59
C THR A 55 -14.40 7.07 18.63
N GLU A 56 -15.13 7.23 17.54
CA GLU A 56 -15.27 6.18 16.53
C GLU A 56 -14.10 6.12 15.54
N ASP A 57 -13.41 7.25 15.32
CA ASP A 57 -12.37 7.39 14.27
C ASP A 57 -10.93 7.25 14.78
N CYS A 58 -10.72 7.03 16.08
CA CYS A 58 -9.39 6.74 16.65
C CYS A 58 -9.39 5.38 17.34
N HIS A 59 -8.36 4.58 17.09
CA HIS A 59 -8.13 3.31 17.75
C HIS A 59 -6.72 3.25 18.32
N LEU A 60 -6.53 2.51 19.41
CA LEU A 60 -5.23 2.33 20.04
C LEU A 60 -4.82 0.86 19.99
N ILE A 61 -3.60 0.58 19.56
CA ILE A 61 -2.95 -0.73 19.66
C ILE A 61 -1.82 -0.64 20.67
N ALA A 62 -1.81 -1.53 21.65
CA ALA A 62 -0.73 -1.65 22.62
C ALA A 62 0.23 -2.77 22.22
N SER A 63 1.52 -2.53 22.33
CA SER A 63 2.62 -3.49 22.26
C SER A 63 3.17 -3.69 23.65
N TYR A 64 2.98 -4.87 24.23
CA TYR A 64 3.30 -5.12 25.64
C TYR A 64 3.91 -6.51 25.85
N HIS A 65 4.65 -6.67 26.94
CA HIS A 65 5.13 -7.96 27.38
C HIS A 65 4.10 -8.65 28.28
N ARG A 66 3.83 -9.94 28.07
CA ARG A 66 2.81 -10.69 28.82
C ARG A 66 3.18 -11.01 30.28
N LYS A 67 4.47 -11.16 30.56
CA LYS A 67 4.99 -11.52 31.90
C LYS A 67 4.54 -10.60 33.04
N PRO A 68 4.60 -9.25 32.94
CA PRO A 68 4.03 -8.35 33.96
C PRO A 68 2.55 -8.62 34.26
N LEU A 69 1.76 -8.98 33.24
CA LEU A 69 0.35 -9.37 33.39
C LEU A 69 0.15 -10.80 33.92
N LYS A 70 1.22 -11.49 34.30
CA LYS A 70 1.24 -12.92 34.71
C LYS A 70 0.65 -13.85 33.64
N GLN A 71 0.78 -13.45 32.37
CA GLN A 71 0.37 -14.25 31.23
C GLN A 71 1.57 -15.01 30.65
N THR A 72 1.29 -16.11 29.95
CA THR A 72 2.33 -16.92 29.31
C THR A 72 2.67 -16.36 27.93
N GLY A 73 3.95 -16.41 27.57
CA GLY A 73 4.49 -15.82 26.34
C GLY A 73 5.26 -14.52 26.60
N SER A 74 5.83 -13.96 25.54
CA SER A 74 6.65 -12.75 25.56
C SER A 74 5.88 -11.52 25.04
N GLY A 75 6.35 -10.89 23.96
CA GLY A 75 5.72 -9.73 23.35
C GLY A 75 4.37 -10.04 22.70
N HIS A 76 3.44 -9.09 22.76
CA HIS A 76 2.12 -9.20 22.16
C HIS A 76 1.60 -7.83 21.70
N PHE A 77 0.76 -7.85 20.67
CA PHE A 77 0.01 -6.68 20.21
C PHE A 77 -1.48 -6.95 20.36
N SER A 78 -2.23 -5.97 20.85
CA SER A 78 -3.70 -6.06 20.86
C SER A 78 -4.34 -4.67 20.83
N PRO A 79 -5.51 -4.52 20.19
CA PRO A 79 -6.31 -3.31 20.31
C PRO A 79 -6.81 -3.09 21.74
N ILE A 80 -6.94 -1.83 22.11
CA ILE A 80 -7.62 -1.41 23.34
C ILE A 80 -9.08 -1.08 23.01
N GLY A 81 -9.99 -1.79 23.68
CA GLY A 81 -11.42 -1.74 23.40
C GLY A 81 -12.25 -0.88 24.35
N GLY A 82 -11.66 -0.39 25.45
CA GLY A 82 -12.41 0.38 26.43
C GLY A 82 -11.57 0.84 27.63
N TYR A 83 -12.09 1.86 28.31
CA TYR A 83 -11.54 2.41 29.54
C TYR A 83 -12.63 2.49 30.60
N HIS A 84 -12.31 2.07 31.83
CA HIS A 84 -13.22 2.15 32.97
C HIS A 84 -12.68 3.13 34.01
N ALA A 85 -13.19 4.36 33.99
CA ALA A 85 -12.73 5.46 34.84
C ALA A 85 -12.86 5.18 36.35
N GLY A 86 -13.89 4.45 36.78
CA GLY A 86 -14.14 4.21 38.21
C GLY A 86 -13.12 3.31 38.89
N SER A 87 -12.38 2.49 38.13
CA SER A 87 -11.37 1.58 38.66
C SER A 87 -10.03 1.68 37.94
N ASP A 88 -9.87 2.68 37.08
CA ASP A 88 -8.72 2.91 36.22
C ASP A 88 -8.22 1.66 35.48
N MET A 89 -9.13 1.00 34.76
CA MET A 89 -8.84 -0.24 34.01
C MET A 89 -8.97 -0.03 32.50
N VAL A 90 -8.15 -0.77 31.76
CA VAL A 90 -8.12 -0.80 30.30
C VAL A 90 -8.54 -2.18 29.80
N LEU A 91 -9.45 -2.24 28.82
CA LEU A 91 -9.89 -3.47 28.18
C LEU A 91 -8.97 -3.82 27.01
N ILE A 92 -8.25 -4.93 27.14
CA ILE A 92 -7.44 -5.50 26.05
C ILE A 92 -8.31 -6.46 25.24
N LEU A 93 -8.43 -6.22 23.93
CA LEU A 93 -9.08 -7.14 22.99
C LEU A 93 -8.07 -8.17 22.47
N ASP A 94 -7.70 -9.13 23.32
CA ASP A 94 -6.62 -10.10 23.03
C ASP A 94 -6.89 -10.90 21.74
N VAL A 95 -6.00 -10.75 20.76
CA VAL A 95 -6.15 -11.38 19.44
C VAL A 95 -5.75 -12.86 19.46
N ALA A 96 -5.03 -13.33 20.49
CA ALA A 96 -4.75 -14.74 20.72
C ALA A 96 -5.94 -15.40 21.45
N ARG A 97 -7.11 -15.37 20.82
CA ARG A 97 -8.40 -15.85 21.37
C ARG A 97 -8.41 -17.32 21.81
N PHE A 98 -7.48 -18.12 21.28
CA PHE A 98 -7.28 -19.51 21.70
C PHE A 98 -6.68 -19.62 23.12
N LYS A 99 -6.18 -18.52 23.67
CA LYS A 99 -5.37 -18.49 24.89
C LYS A 99 -5.96 -17.62 25.99
N TYR A 100 -6.38 -16.40 25.65
CA TYR A 100 -6.95 -15.45 26.58
C TYR A 100 -8.20 -14.79 25.97
N PRO A 101 -9.28 -14.61 26.76
CA PRO A 101 -10.40 -13.77 26.34
C PRO A 101 -10.01 -12.29 26.41
N PRO A 102 -10.84 -11.38 25.87
CA PRO A 102 -10.77 -9.97 26.24
C PRO A 102 -10.81 -9.81 27.76
N HIS A 103 -9.92 -8.98 28.31
CA HIS A 103 -9.75 -8.86 29.75
C HIS A 103 -9.36 -7.44 30.15
N TRP A 104 -9.73 -7.07 31.38
CA TRP A 104 -9.42 -5.78 31.97
C TRP A 104 -8.12 -5.87 32.77
N VAL A 105 -7.26 -4.86 32.62
CA VAL A 105 -6.03 -4.69 33.41
C VAL A 105 -5.96 -3.28 33.98
N PRO A 106 -5.32 -3.07 35.16
CA PRO A 106 -5.02 -1.72 35.63
C PRO A 106 -4.18 -0.98 34.60
N LEU A 107 -4.45 0.30 34.39
CA LEU A 107 -3.75 1.10 33.39
C LEU A 107 -2.24 1.17 33.65
N GLU A 108 -1.85 1.43 34.89
CA GLU A 108 -0.44 1.46 35.30
C GLU A 108 0.25 0.12 35.05
N LEU A 109 -0.44 -1.00 35.29
CA LEU A 109 0.11 -2.33 35.03
C LEU A 109 0.31 -2.59 33.52
N LEU A 110 -0.59 -2.07 32.66
CA LEU A 110 -0.37 -2.13 31.21
C LEU A 110 0.80 -1.23 30.79
N TRP A 111 0.94 -0.05 31.40
CA TRP A 111 2.10 0.80 31.18
C TRP A 111 3.40 0.09 31.54
N GLU A 112 3.50 -0.53 32.73
CA GLU A 112 4.64 -1.38 33.12
C GLU A 112 4.91 -2.51 32.12
N ALA A 113 3.85 -3.11 31.56
CA ALA A 113 3.98 -4.15 30.55
C ALA A 113 4.52 -3.62 29.21
N MET A 114 4.18 -2.39 28.82
CA MET A 114 4.74 -1.71 27.65
C MET A 114 6.15 -1.16 27.92
N ASP A 115 6.46 -0.80 29.17
CA ASP A 115 7.75 -0.26 29.60
C ASP A 115 8.81 -1.34 29.79
N THR A 116 8.86 -2.24 28.81
CA THR A 116 9.80 -3.36 28.74
C THR A 116 10.51 -3.32 27.41
N ILE A 117 11.77 -3.74 27.39
CA ILE A 117 12.58 -3.81 26.18
C ILE A 117 12.13 -5.02 25.34
N ASP A 118 11.94 -4.79 24.04
CA ASP A 118 11.82 -5.85 23.05
C ASP A 118 13.21 -6.35 22.65
N GLU A 119 13.52 -7.61 22.99
CA GLU A 119 14.84 -8.21 22.77
C GLU A 119 15.23 -8.24 21.29
N ALA A 120 14.26 -8.29 20.37
CA ALA A 120 14.52 -8.29 18.94
C ALA A 120 15.06 -6.95 18.42
N THR A 121 14.73 -5.85 19.10
CA THR A 121 15.03 -4.49 18.63
C THR A 121 15.93 -3.72 19.59
N GLY A 122 15.99 -4.10 20.87
CA GLY A 122 16.69 -3.33 21.91
C GLY A 122 15.94 -2.08 22.37
N HIS A 123 14.74 -1.81 21.83
CA HIS A 123 13.94 -0.63 22.19
C HIS A 123 12.78 -0.99 23.12
N HIS A 124 12.28 0.01 23.85
CA HIS A 124 11.04 -0.12 24.60
C HIS A 124 9.86 -0.39 23.67
N ARG A 125 8.89 -1.18 24.14
CA ARG A 125 7.57 -1.30 23.49
C ARG A 125 6.77 -0.01 23.70
N GLY A 126 5.46 -0.06 23.53
CA GLY A 126 4.64 1.16 23.58
C GLY A 126 3.26 0.98 22.94
N PHE A 127 2.69 2.08 22.46
CA PHE A 127 1.36 2.10 21.86
C PHE A 127 1.34 2.93 20.57
N MET A 128 0.38 2.64 19.69
CA MET A 128 0.14 3.44 18.50
C MET A 128 -1.32 3.78 18.35
N LEU A 129 -1.58 5.00 17.91
CA LEU A 129 -2.90 5.51 17.58
C LEU A 129 -3.09 5.36 16.07
N LEU A 130 -4.23 4.83 15.67
CA LEU A 130 -4.64 4.66 14.29
C LEU A 130 -5.91 5.45 14.05
N SER A 131 -5.92 6.27 13.01
CA SER A 131 -7.13 6.94 12.55
C SER A 131 -7.23 6.92 11.03
N ARG A 132 -8.43 7.16 10.52
CA ARG A 132 -8.63 7.39 9.08
C ARG A 132 -7.86 8.64 8.64
N LEU A 133 -7.23 8.59 7.46
CA LEU A 133 -6.73 9.79 6.80
C LEU A 133 -7.94 10.61 6.30
N GLN A 134 -7.99 11.92 6.63
CA GLN A 134 -9.18 12.77 6.39
C GLN A 134 -9.62 12.84 4.92
N LYS A 135 -8.70 12.63 3.97
CA LYS A 135 -8.99 12.38 2.56
C LYS A 135 -8.59 10.94 2.32
N ALA A 136 -9.52 10.08 1.91
CA ALA A 136 -9.18 8.71 1.53
C ALA A 136 -8.08 8.80 0.48
N ALA A 137 -6.87 8.33 0.81
CA ALA A 137 -5.89 8.11 -0.23
C ALA A 137 -6.56 7.18 -1.25
N SER A 138 -6.52 7.56 -2.52
CA SER A 138 -7.00 6.71 -3.61
C SER A 138 -6.41 5.29 -3.47
N LEU A 139 -5.17 5.21 -2.96
CA LEU A 139 -4.44 3.95 -2.73
C LEU A 139 -4.47 3.13 -4.02
N LEU A 140 -4.29 3.80 -5.16
CA LEU A 140 -4.28 3.12 -6.45
C LEU A 140 -3.00 2.31 -6.56
N TYR A 141 -1.88 2.79 -6.05
CA TYR A 141 -0.56 2.19 -6.14
C TYR A 141 0.06 1.94 -4.76
N THR A 142 0.86 0.88 -4.66
CA THR A 142 1.58 0.50 -3.45
C THR A 142 2.90 -0.17 -3.80
N LEU A 143 3.90 -0.03 -2.93
CA LEU A 143 5.17 -0.73 -3.06
C LEU A 143 5.06 -2.14 -2.46
N SER A 144 5.74 -3.11 -3.08
CA SER A 144 5.68 -4.51 -2.70
C SER A 144 7.06 -5.05 -2.32
N CYS A 145 7.11 -5.67 -1.15
CA CYS A 145 8.23 -6.44 -0.59
C CYS A 145 8.02 -7.94 -0.71
N CYS A 146 7.02 -8.39 -1.50
CA CYS A 146 6.69 -9.81 -1.65
C CYS A 146 7.89 -10.66 -2.13
N HIS A 147 8.77 -10.06 -2.93
CA HIS A 147 10.00 -10.69 -3.41
C HIS A 147 11.23 -9.96 -2.89
N GLU A 148 12.31 -10.68 -2.55
CA GLU A 148 13.56 -10.08 -2.06
C GLU A 148 14.19 -9.07 -3.03
N SER A 149 13.76 -9.06 -4.31
CA SER A 149 14.15 -8.05 -5.30
C SER A 149 13.81 -6.61 -4.86
N TRP A 150 12.85 -6.42 -3.95
CA TRP A 150 12.51 -5.09 -3.43
C TRP A 150 13.73 -4.37 -2.84
N VAL A 151 14.65 -5.09 -2.17
CA VAL A 151 15.85 -4.51 -1.57
C VAL A 151 16.77 -3.95 -2.65
N SER A 152 16.98 -4.71 -3.73
CA SER A 152 17.77 -4.22 -4.87
C SER A 152 17.12 -3.02 -5.56
N MET A 153 15.79 -2.98 -5.62
CA MET A 153 15.06 -1.87 -6.24
C MET A 153 15.10 -0.60 -5.38
N ALA A 154 14.91 -0.71 -4.06
CA ALA A 154 15.01 0.42 -3.14
C ALA A 154 16.41 1.03 -3.18
N ARG A 155 17.46 0.22 -3.05
CA ARG A 155 18.87 0.65 -3.21
C ARG A 155 19.10 1.32 -4.56
N TYR A 156 18.61 0.71 -5.64
CA TYR A 156 18.79 1.26 -6.97
C TYR A 156 18.21 2.69 -7.07
N LEU A 157 16.96 2.87 -6.64
CA LEU A 157 16.25 4.15 -6.73
C LEU A 157 16.85 5.24 -5.82
N ILE A 158 17.28 4.87 -4.61
CA ILE A 158 17.75 5.82 -3.60
C ILE A 158 19.24 6.12 -3.72
N ASP A 159 20.07 5.08 -3.93
CA ASP A 159 21.53 5.18 -3.89
C ASP A 159 22.15 5.21 -5.29
N ASP A 160 21.76 4.28 -6.17
CA ASP A 160 22.46 4.08 -7.45
C ASP A 160 22.07 5.13 -8.50
N VAL A 161 20.78 5.48 -8.59
CA VAL A 161 20.29 6.47 -9.57
C VAL A 161 21.02 7.82 -9.45
N PRO A 162 21.16 8.44 -8.26
CA PRO A 162 21.93 9.69 -8.13
C PRO A 162 23.39 9.56 -8.61
N ILE A 163 24.01 8.41 -8.40
CA ILE A 163 25.39 8.14 -8.83
C ILE A 163 25.44 8.03 -10.36
N LEU A 164 24.52 7.30 -10.98
CA LEU A 164 24.42 7.14 -12.43
C LEU A 164 24.20 8.47 -13.15
N LEU A 165 23.32 9.32 -12.62
CA LEU A 165 23.06 10.65 -13.18
C LEU A 165 24.28 11.57 -13.12
N LYS A 166 25.16 11.37 -12.12
CA LYS A 166 26.40 12.14 -11.95
C LYS A 166 27.52 11.66 -12.89
N SER A 167 27.54 10.38 -13.24
CA SER A 167 28.61 9.80 -14.07
C SER A 167 28.44 10.06 -15.57
N GLU A 168 27.20 10.20 -16.05
CA GLU A 168 26.89 10.36 -17.47
C GLU A 168 26.74 11.84 -17.87
N ASP A 169 27.03 12.15 -19.13
CA ASP A 169 26.79 13.48 -19.72
C ASP A 169 25.48 13.44 -20.52
N LEU A 170 24.37 13.71 -19.82
CA LEU A 170 23.01 13.65 -20.35
C LEU A 170 22.56 15.02 -20.85
N SER A 171 21.83 15.05 -21.97
CA SER A 171 21.41 16.29 -22.65
C SER A 171 19.89 16.44 -22.83
N SER A 172 19.11 15.39 -22.51
CA SER A 172 17.66 15.43 -22.67
C SER A 172 16.92 14.49 -21.68
N VAL A 173 15.65 14.78 -21.42
CA VAL A 173 14.77 13.96 -20.56
C VAL A 173 14.66 12.50 -21.04
N PRO A 174 14.50 12.20 -22.34
CA PRO A 174 14.50 10.81 -22.81
C PRO A 174 15.81 10.06 -22.52
N GLU A 175 16.97 10.74 -22.58
CA GLU A 175 18.27 10.11 -22.24
C GLU A 175 18.34 9.74 -20.76
N VAL A 176 17.85 10.62 -19.87
CA VAL A 176 17.72 10.35 -18.44
C VAL A 176 16.85 9.11 -18.22
N LEU A 177 15.63 9.09 -18.77
CA LEU A 177 14.71 7.95 -18.60
C LEU A 177 15.26 6.65 -19.20
N LEU A 178 15.95 6.72 -20.34
CA LEU A 178 16.63 5.58 -20.95
C LEU A 178 17.73 5.01 -20.06
N LEU A 179 18.54 5.87 -19.44
CA LEU A 179 19.58 5.45 -18.51
C LEU A 179 18.95 4.72 -17.32
N LEU A 180 17.90 5.31 -16.71
CA LEU A 180 17.20 4.70 -15.59
C LEU A 180 16.63 3.33 -15.96
N PHE A 181 16.01 3.20 -17.12
CA PHE A 181 15.36 1.94 -17.48
C PHE A 181 16.34 0.85 -17.94
N LYS A 182 17.48 1.23 -18.53
CA LYS A 182 18.54 0.28 -18.89
C LYS A 182 19.20 -0.35 -17.66
N SER A 183 19.28 0.40 -16.58
CA SER A 183 19.96 0.00 -15.34
C SER A 183 19.03 -0.61 -14.29
N LEU A 184 17.76 -0.86 -14.63
CA LEU A 184 16.80 -1.46 -13.70
C LEU A 184 17.26 -2.85 -13.23
N PRO A 185 17.10 -3.14 -11.92
CA PRO A 185 17.28 -4.50 -11.39
C PRO A 185 16.34 -5.52 -12.03
N ALA A 186 16.68 -6.80 -11.91
CA ALA A 186 15.77 -7.88 -12.29
C ALA A 186 14.47 -7.81 -11.47
N ASN A 187 13.34 -8.15 -12.09
CA ASN A 187 12.01 -8.15 -11.47
C ASN A 187 11.55 -6.76 -10.97
N ALA A 188 12.04 -5.67 -11.57
CA ALA A 188 11.66 -4.31 -11.18
C ALA A 188 10.14 -4.05 -11.25
N GLY A 189 9.42 -4.71 -12.17
CA GLY A 189 7.97 -4.57 -12.28
C GLY A 189 7.17 -5.15 -11.11
N ASP A 190 7.77 -5.98 -10.26
CA ASP A 190 7.10 -6.49 -9.06
C ASP A 190 7.10 -5.48 -7.90
N PHE A 191 7.96 -4.44 -7.98
CA PHE A 191 8.18 -3.51 -6.88
C PHE A 191 7.02 -2.55 -6.65
N ILE A 192 6.31 -2.15 -7.71
CA ILE A 192 5.12 -1.30 -7.61
C ILE A 192 3.91 -2.05 -8.18
N LYS A 193 2.84 -2.10 -7.40
CA LYS A 193 1.59 -2.76 -7.77
C LYS A 193 0.44 -1.78 -7.66
N TRP A 194 -0.60 -1.98 -8.46
CA TRP A 194 -1.85 -1.28 -8.24
C TRP A 194 -2.81 -2.12 -7.38
N ILE A 195 -3.64 -1.46 -6.58
CA ILE A 195 -4.54 -2.12 -5.63
C ILE A 195 -5.90 -2.36 -6.27
N ALA A 196 -6.16 -3.62 -6.61
CA ALA A 196 -7.49 -4.09 -6.99
C ALA A 196 -8.39 -4.25 -5.75
N GLU A 197 -9.60 -3.71 -5.82
CA GLU A 197 -10.63 -3.94 -4.80
C GLU A 197 -11.49 -5.15 -5.16
N VAL A 198 -11.80 -5.96 -4.16
CA VAL A 198 -12.62 -7.17 -4.33
C VAL A 198 -13.78 -7.17 -3.35
N ARG A 199 -14.95 -7.61 -3.83
CA ARG A 199 -16.15 -7.80 -3.02
C ARG A 199 -16.80 -9.15 -3.27
N ARG A 200 -17.62 -9.60 -2.34
CA ARG A 200 -18.52 -10.74 -2.57
C ARG A 200 -19.63 -10.30 -3.53
N GLN A 201 -20.04 -11.18 -4.42
CA GLN A 201 -21.26 -10.99 -5.20
C GLN A 201 -22.47 -11.10 -4.27
N GLU A 202 -23.35 -10.10 -4.32
CA GLU A 202 -24.65 -10.11 -3.65
C GLU A 202 -25.69 -10.80 -4.55
N GLU A 203 -26.66 -11.50 -3.95
CA GLU A 203 -27.66 -12.30 -4.66
C GLU A 203 -28.60 -11.44 -5.54
N ASP A 204 -28.74 -10.17 -5.19
CA ASP A 204 -29.60 -9.14 -5.76
C ASP A 204 -28.91 -8.30 -6.86
N GLY A 205 -27.62 -8.52 -7.09
CA GLY A 205 -26.89 -8.13 -8.30
C GLY A 205 -26.92 -6.64 -8.69
N SER A 206 -27.27 -5.70 -7.80
CA SER A 206 -27.45 -4.31 -8.22
C SER A 206 -26.94 -3.26 -7.22
N SER A 207 -25.97 -2.49 -7.72
CA SER A 207 -25.32 -1.30 -7.18
C SER A 207 -24.13 -1.51 -6.23
N LEU A 208 -23.17 -0.59 -6.37
CA LEU A 208 -22.07 -0.42 -5.43
C LEU A 208 -22.57 0.42 -4.27
N SER A 209 -22.04 0.21 -3.08
CA SER A 209 -22.26 1.13 -1.97
C SER A 209 -21.67 2.50 -2.33
N LYS A 210 -22.22 3.57 -1.75
CA LYS A 210 -21.72 4.93 -1.96
C LYS A 210 -20.22 5.05 -1.64
N GLU A 211 -19.75 4.33 -0.62
CA GLU A 211 -18.33 4.31 -0.26
C GLU A 211 -17.46 3.64 -1.36
N GLU A 212 -17.92 2.51 -1.91
CA GLU A 212 -17.22 1.84 -3.01
C GLU A 212 -17.18 2.70 -4.28
N GLU A 213 -18.28 3.40 -4.60
CA GLU A 213 -18.34 4.34 -5.72
C GLU A 213 -17.34 5.50 -5.54
N GLU A 214 -17.31 6.11 -4.35
CA GLU A 214 -16.40 7.21 -4.04
C GLU A 214 -14.92 6.79 -4.09
N ARG A 215 -14.58 5.61 -3.54
CA ARG A 215 -13.19 5.09 -3.60
C ARG A 215 -12.76 4.78 -5.02
N LEU A 216 -13.63 4.15 -5.81
CA LEU A 216 -13.33 3.84 -7.19
C LEU A 216 -13.15 5.11 -8.03
N ALA A 217 -14.05 6.09 -7.88
CA ALA A 217 -13.94 7.38 -8.56
C ALA A 217 -12.61 8.10 -8.24
N ALA A 218 -12.15 8.04 -6.99
CA ALA A 218 -10.85 8.59 -6.61
C ALA A 218 -9.68 7.90 -7.33
N LYS A 219 -9.74 6.56 -7.50
CA LYS A 219 -8.76 5.79 -8.27
C LYS A 219 -8.77 6.12 -9.75
N GLU A 220 -9.95 6.28 -10.33
CA GLU A 220 -10.11 6.70 -11.74
C GLU A 220 -9.55 8.10 -11.96
N GLU A 221 -9.79 9.01 -11.02
CA GLU A 221 -9.25 10.36 -11.07
C GLU A 221 -7.72 10.37 -10.99
N VAL A 222 -7.11 9.59 -10.09
CA VAL A 222 -5.64 9.43 -10.06
C VAL A 222 -5.12 8.90 -11.39
N LEU A 223 -5.71 7.81 -11.90
CA LEU A 223 -5.26 7.20 -13.15
C LEU A 223 -5.34 8.19 -14.32
N GLN A 224 -6.42 8.97 -14.39
CA GLN A 224 -6.59 10.01 -15.39
C GLN A 224 -5.52 11.11 -15.25
N GLN A 225 -5.29 11.61 -14.03
CA GLN A 225 -4.29 12.66 -13.77
C GLN A 225 -2.86 12.18 -14.10
N VAL A 226 -2.52 10.92 -13.82
CA VAL A 226 -1.23 10.33 -14.22
C VAL A 226 -1.04 10.42 -15.72
N ARG A 227 -2.04 9.99 -16.50
CA ARG A 227 -2.00 9.96 -17.97
C ARG A 227 -1.96 11.34 -18.61
N GLU A 228 -2.38 12.38 -17.90
CA GLU A 228 -2.34 13.77 -18.34
C GLU A 228 -0.98 14.44 -18.13
N THR A 229 -0.13 13.88 -17.27
CA THR A 229 1.22 14.41 -17.03
C THR A 229 2.10 14.37 -18.28
N GLU A 230 3.02 15.33 -18.40
CA GLU A 230 4.02 15.32 -19.47
C GLU A 230 5.01 14.16 -19.30
N LEU A 231 5.35 13.82 -18.05
CA LEU A 231 6.20 12.67 -17.74
C LEU A 231 5.62 11.36 -18.29
N TYR A 232 4.30 11.14 -18.14
CA TYR A 232 3.65 9.94 -18.69
C TYR A 232 3.85 9.80 -20.19
N LYS A 233 3.81 10.90 -20.96
CA LYS A 233 4.04 10.88 -22.41
C LYS A 233 5.44 10.36 -22.73
N PHE A 234 6.46 10.89 -22.07
CA PHE A 234 7.84 10.42 -22.23
C PHE A 234 7.99 8.93 -21.86
N VAL A 235 7.42 8.51 -20.74
CA VAL A 235 7.48 7.11 -20.28
C VAL A 235 6.77 6.18 -21.27
N ALA A 236 5.56 6.54 -21.70
CA ALA A 236 4.75 5.74 -22.61
C ALA A 236 5.37 5.63 -24.02
N ASP A 237 5.91 6.74 -24.55
CA ASP A 237 6.62 6.75 -25.84
C ASP A 237 7.87 5.88 -25.79
N LEU A 238 8.59 5.91 -24.67
CA LEU A 238 9.80 5.13 -24.48
C LEU A 238 9.52 3.63 -24.37
N LEU A 239 8.49 3.26 -23.62
CA LEU A 239 8.04 1.87 -23.51
C LEU A 239 7.50 1.33 -24.85
N SER A 240 6.86 2.19 -25.65
CA SER A 240 6.30 1.82 -26.96
C SER A 240 7.36 1.68 -28.05
N SER A 241 8.42 2.49 -28.01
CA SER A 241 9.50 2.51 -29.02
C SER A 241 10.61 1.47 -28.77
N ALA A 242 10.67 0.90 -27.57
CA ALA A 242 11.74 0.00 -27.14
C ALA A 242 11.64 -1.43 -27.72
N SER A 243 11.87 -1.58 -29.03
CA SER A 243 12.21 -2.87 -29.62
C SER A 243 13.57 -3.44 -29.14
N LEU A 244 14.47 -2.56 -28.68
CA LEU A 244 15.86 -2.88 -28.28
C LEU A 244 16.03 -3.29 -26.81
N CYS A 245 15.04 -3.05 -25.93
CA CYS A 245 15.21 -3.23 -24.49
C CYS A 245 14.38 -4.40 -23.90
N ARG A 246 13.85 -5.29 -24.75
CA ARG A 246 12.89 -6.33 -24.37
C ARG A 246 13.33 -7.27 -23.23
N LYS A 247 14.64 -7.39 -22.93
CA LYS A 247 15.17 -8.24 -21.84
C LYS A 247 15.11 -7.59 -20.44
N SER A 248 15.34 -6.27 -20.33
CA SER A 248 15.22 -5.56 -19.04
C SER A 248 13.76 -5.19 -18.76
N PHE A 249 13.02 -4.87 -19.82
CA PHE A 249 11.64 -4.42 -19.75
C PHE A 249 10.61 -5.55 -19.72
N SER A 250 10.98 -6.82 -20.00
CA SER A 250 10.04 -7.94 -19.86
C SER A 250 9.51 -8.10 -18.44
N SER A 251 10.29 -7.64 -17.44
CA SER A 251 9.85 -7.61 -16.04
C SER A 251 8.81 -6.52 -15.75
N LEU A 252 8.80 -5.44 -16.55
CA LEU A 252 7.87 -4.32 -16.43
C LEU A 252 6.66 -4.48 -17.33
N SER A 253 6.83 -5.08 -18.51
CA SER A 253 5.77 -5.30 -19.50
C SER A 253 5.03 -6.61 -19.22
N ASN A 254 4.41 -6.75 -18.05
CA ASN A 254 3.36 -7.76 -17.91
C ASN A 254 2.16 -7.26 -18.72
N ASN A 255 2.12 -7.66 -19.99
CA ASN A 255 0.93 -7.56 -20.84
C ASN A 255 -0.10 -8.62 -20.41
N ASP A 256 -0.29 -8.81 -19.10
CA ASP A 256 -1.33 -9.68 -18.61
C ASP A 256 -2.64 -9.06 -19.06
N SER A 257 -3.43 -9.84 -19.77
CA SER A 257 -4.77 -9.41 -20.13
C SER A 257 -5.56 -9.09 -18.87
N LEU A 258 -6.48 -8.14 -18.92
CA LEU A 258 -7.38 -7.86 -17.79
C LEU A 258 -8.02 -9.14 -17.24
N SER A 259 -8.34 -10.09 -18.14
CA SER A 259 -8.90 -11.39 -17.80
C SER A 259 -7.96 -12.24 -16.92
N GLU A 260 -6.66 -12.26 -17.22
CA GLU A 260 -5.66 -12.99 -16.41
C GLU A 260 -5.47 -12.33 -15.04
N ILE A 261 -5.39 -10.99 -15.01
CA ILE A 261 -5.32 -10.22 -13.76
C ILE A 261 -6.57 -10.49 -12.92
N ALA A 262 -7.75 -10.39 -13.51
CA ALA A 262 -9.02 -10.61 -12.83
C ALA A 262 -9.18 -12.03 -12.32
N ALA A 263 -8.72 -13.04 -13.07
CA ALA A 263 -8.72 -14.43 -12.62
C ALA A 263 -7.88 -14.60 -11.35
N SER A 264 -6.66 -14.05 -11.35
CA SER A 264 -5.76 -14.08 -10.20
C SER A 264 -6.34 -13.33 -8.99
N VAL A 265 -6.81 -12.10 -9.21
CA VAL A 265 -7.36 -11.23 -8.17
C VAL A 265 -8.63 -11.83 -7.55
N CYS A 266 -9.54 -12.40 -8.36
CA CYS A 266 -10.74 -13.04 -7.85
C CYS A 266 -10.38 -14.26 -6.97
N CYS A 267 -9.43 -15.09 -7.39
CA CYS A 267 -8.95 -16.22 -6.59
C CYS A 267 -8.35 -15.77 -5.25
N GLN A 268 -7.50 -14.75 -5.28
CA GLN A 268 -6.92 -14.17 -4.06
C GLN A 268 -8.00 -13.56 -3.17
N GLY A 269 -8.95 -12.83 -3.76
CA GLY A 269 -10.09 -12.24 -3.06
C GLY A 269 -10.98 -13.29 -2.40
N ALA A 270 -11.29 -14.40 -3.08
CA ALA A 270 -12.04 -15.51 -2.49
C ALA A 270 -11.33 -16.09 -1.25
N ALA A 271 -10.02 -16.30 -1.34
CA ALA A 271 -9.23 -16.80 -0.20
C ALA A 271 -9.29 -15.83 1.00
N ILE A 272 -9.16 -14.52 0.76
CA ILE A 272 -9.25 -13.49 1.81
C ILE A 272 -10.66 -13.48 2.42
N LEU A 273 -11.70 -13.43 1.59
CA LEU A 273 -13.09 -13.33 2.01
C LEU A 273 -13.56 -14.56 2.77
N THR A 274 -12.93 -15.73 2.59
CA THR A 274 -13.22 -16.97 3.32
C THR A 274 -12.37 -17.15 4.58
N GLY A 275 -11.46 -16.21 4.89
CA GLY A 275 -10.56 -16.28 6.06
C GLY A 275 -9.34 -17.17 5.85
N GLY A 276 -9.05 -17.61 4.62
CA GLY A 276 -7.90 -18.44 4.27
C GLY A 276 -6.64 -17.62 4.01
N LEU A 277 -5.92 -17.21 5.06
CA LEU A 277 -4.62 -16.56 4.93
C LEU A 277 -3.50 -17.56 4.54
N GLY A 278 -3.41 -17.89 3.25
CA GLY A 278 -2.22 -18.54 2.68
C GLY A 278 -2.41 -19.88 1.98
N VAL A 279 -3.63 -20.27 1.61
CA VAL A 279 -3.86 -21.48 0.78
C VAL A 279 -4.45 -21.06 -0.57
N ILE A 280 -3.62 -20.41 -1.40
CA ILE A 280 -4.00 -20.03 -2.78
C ILE A 280 -4.18 -21.29 -3.66
N GLN A 281 -3.44 -22.37 -3.35
CA GLN A 281 -3.44 -23.63 -4.11
C GLN A 281 -4.79 -24.38 -4.16
N GLN A 282 -5.80 -23.97 -3.39
CA GLN A 282 -7.09 -24.64 -3.33
C GLN A 282 -8.19 -23.94 -4.15
N PHE A 283 -7.90 -22.78 -4.75
CA PHE A 283 -8.87 -21.99 -5.52
C PHE A 283 -8.48 -21.91 -6.99
N CYS A 284 -9.39 -22.32 -7.88
CA CYS A 284 -9.23 -22.16 -9.32
C CYS A 284 -10.35 -21.26 -9.87
N SER A 285 -10.00 -20.26 -10.67
CA SER A 285 -10.98 -19.45 -11.40
C SER A 285 -11.54 -20.28 -12.56
N ARG A 286 -12.86 -20.45 -12.60
CA ARG A 286 -13.52 -21.26 -13.64
C ARG A 286 -13.93 -20.42 -14.86
N ALA A 287 -14.32 -19.17 -14.62
CA ALA A 287 -14.63 -18.19 -15.66
C ALA A 287 -14.54 -16.78 -15.07
N THR A 288 -14.05 -15.84 -15.87
CA THR A 288 -14.13 -14.39 -15.63
C THR A 288 -15.03 -13.76 -16.68
N CYS A 289 -15.92 -12.88 -16.27
CA CYS A 289 -16.82 -12.14 -17.15
C CYS A 289 -16.77 -10.66 -16.76
N VAL A 290 -16.54 -9.78 -17.74
CA VAL A 290 -16.57 -8.34 -17.52
C VAL A 290 -18.03 -7.86 -17.52
N LYS A 291 -18.45 -7.20 -16.44
CA LYS A 291 -19.78 -6.57 -16.30
C LYS A 291 -19.61 -5.07 -16.09
N CYS A 292 -20.11 -4.26 -17.02
CA CYS A 292 -20.15 -2.81 -16.82
C CYS A 292 -21.47 -2.43 -16.13
N PHE A 293 -21.38 -1.79 -14.97
CA PHE A 293 -22.52 -1.18 -14.27
C PHE A 293 -22.57 0.32 -14.58
N ARG A 294 -23.72 0.96 -14.39
CA ARG A 294 -23.80 2.42 -14.34
C ARG A 294 -23.96 2.83 -12.89
N ALA A 295 -23.11 3.74 -12.42
CA ALA A 295 -23.30 4.38 -11.12
C ALA A 295 -24.61 5.18 -11.12
N ASN A 296 -25.11 5.55 -9.93
CA ASN A 296 -26.30 6.40 -9.77
C ASN A 296 -26.10 7.88 -10.21
N GLY A 297 -25.23 8.12 -11.20
CA GLY A 297 -24.92 9.42 -11.78
C GLY A 297 -24.07 9.27 -13.05
N ASP A 298 -24.65 8.73 -14.12
CA ASP A 298 -24.18 8.65 -15.53
C ASP A 298 -22.75 8.15 -15.86
N ALA A 299 -21.84 8.02 -14.89
CA ALA A 299 -20.51 7.44 -15.10
C ALA A 299 -20.61 5.90 -15.13
N PRO A 300 -20.15 5.23 -16.20
CA PRO A 300 -20.05 3.77 -16.21
C PRO A 300 -18.97 3.35 -15.21
N ILE A 301 -19.31 2.40 -14.33
CA ILE A 301 -18.36 1.74 -13.44
C ILE A 301 -18.09 0.35 -13.98
N THR A 302 -16.81 -0.02 -14.12
CA THR A 302 -16.44 -1.35 -14.59
C THR A 302 -16.13 -2.30 -13.44
N VAL A 303 -16.81 -3.44 -13.50
CA VAL A 303 -16.64 -4.54 -12.56
C VAL A 303 -16.30 -5.80 -13.34
N VAL A 304 -15.26 -6.52 -12.94
CA VAL A 304 -14.96 -7.84 -13.50
C VAL A 304 -15.42 -8.90 -12.51
N SER A 305 -16.43 -9.68 -12.91
CA SER A 305 -16.97 -10.76 -12.11
C SER A 305 -16.22 -12.06 -12.37
N GLY A 306 -15.65 -12.67 -11.34
CA GLY A 306 -15.05 -14.00 -11.37
C GLY A 306 -15.85 -15.02 -10.59
N MET A 307 -16.01 -16.22 -11.15
CA MET A 307 -16.49 -17.39 -10.39
C MET A 307 -15.30 -18.24 -9.97
N VAL A 308 -15.09 -18.34 -8.65
CA VAL A 308 -13.98 -19.08 -8.04
C VAL A 308 -14.50 -20.36 -7.42
N VAL A 309 -13.80 -21.46 -7.65
CA VAL A 309 -14.17 -22.79 -7.14
C VAL A 309 -13.12 -23.29 -6.17
N SER A 310 -13.57 -23.80 -5.01
CA SER A 310 -12.73 -24.53 -4.05
C SER A 310 -13.44 -25.80 -3.59
N GLY A 311 -12.94 -26.95 -4.05
CA GLY A 311 -13.59 -28.24 -3.84
C GLY A 311 -14.98 -28.29 -4.47
N LYS A 312 -16.03 -28.36 -3.62
CA LYS A 312 -17.45 -28.35 -4.06
C LYS A 312 -18.13 -26.99 -3.90
N ASN A 313 -17.44 -26.00 -3.35
CA ASN A 313 -18.00 -24.69 -3.09
C ASN A 313 -17.65 -23.76 -4.25
N GLU A 314 -18.66 -23.02 -4.72
CA GLU A 314 -18.48 -21.94 -5.70
C GLU A 314 -18.73 -20.60 -5.00
N GLN A 315 -17.91 -19.61 -5.30
CA GLN A 315 -18.05 -18.26 -4.76
C GLN A 315 -17.89 -17.24 -5.89
N GLY A 316 -18.86 -16.34 -5.99
CA GLY A 316 -18.78 -15.16 -6.85
C GLY A 316 -17.97 -14.06 -6.19
N VAL A 317 -16.96 -13.55 -6.90
CA VAL A 317 -16.12 -12.44 -6.47
C VAL A 317 -16.14 -11.39 -7.57
N ASP A 318 -16.36 -10.14 -7.20
CA ASP A 318 -16.29 -9.02 -8.11
C ASP A 318 -15.01 -8.23 -7.84
N MET A 319 -14.29 -7.89 -8.91
CA MET A 319 -13.14 -7.02 -8.92
C MET A 319 -13.54 -5.65 -9.45
N LEU A 320 -13.32 -4.59 -8.67
CA LEU A 320 -13.53 -3.22 -9.11
C LEU A 320 -12.28 -2.74 -9.85
N VAL A 321 -12.45 -2.29 -11.09
CA VAL A 321 -11.34 -1.87 -11.95
C VAL A 321 -11.46 -0.38 -12.23
N PRO A 322 -10.50 0.45 -11.78
CA PRO A 322 -10.51 1.87 -12.13
C PRO A 322 -10.22 2.03 -13.62
N GLU A 323 -11.07 2.78 -14.31
CA GLU A 323 -10.89 3.15 -15.71
C GLU A 323 -10.54 4.62 -15.90
N SER A 324 -9.71 4.93 -16.89
CA SER A 324 -9.60 6.30 -17.38
C SER A 324 -10.72 6.56 -18.39
N THR A 325 -11.55 7.58 -18.17
CA THR A 325 -12.67 7.96 -19.05
C THR A 325 -12.23 8.60 -20.38
N ALA A 326 -11.09 8.22 -20.94
CA ALA A 326 -10.54 8.74 -22.19
C ALA A 326 -11.46 8.42 -23.38
N LYS A 327 -12.57 9.17 -23.53
CA LYS A 327 -13.52 9.21 -24.65
C LYS A 327 -13.77 7.88 -25.38
N SER A 328 -13.87 6.75 -24.68
CA SER A 328 -14.38 5.51 -25.29
C SER A 328 -15.89 5.57 -25.26
N LYS A 329 -16.47 6.08 -26.36
CA LYS A 329 -17.89 5.86 -26.63
C LYS A 329 -18.16 4.34 -26.64
N SER A 330 -19.08 3.93 -25.79
CA SER A 330 -19.81 2.65 -25.88
C SER A 330 -18.98 1.38 -25.70
N CYS A 331 -18.92 0.87 -24.47
CA CYS A 331 -18.77 -0.57 -24.21
C CYS A 331 -20.10 -1.34 -24.21
N CYS A 332 -21.12 -0.83 -24.92
CA CYS A 332 -22.39 -1.51 -25.12
C CYS A 332 -22.48 -2.20 -26.50
N SER A 333 -21.40 -2.80 -26.99
CA SER A 333 -21.45 -3.70 -28.15
C SER A 333 -21.59 -5.16 -27.69
N SER A 334 -22.28 -5.97 -28.50
CA SER A 334 -22.80 -7.30 -28.19
C SER A 334 -21.75 -8.40 -27.96
N ASN A 335 -20.46 -8.05 -27.89
CA ASN A 335 -19.35 -8.96 -27.67
C ASN A 335 -18.46 -8.44 -26.51
N PRO A 336 -18.49 -9.06 -25.32
CA PRO A 336 -17.71 -8.62 -24.15
C PRO A 336 -16.18 -8.72 -24.32
N ASN A 337 -15.69 -9.34 -25.39
CA ASN A 337 -14.26 -9.49 -25.69
C ASN A 337 -13.65 -8.34 -26.52
N ASP A 338 -14.46 -7.39 -27.00
CA ASP A 338 -14.00 -6.33 -27.94
C ASP A 338 -13.75 -4.95 -27.29
N CYS A 339 -14.03 -4.81 -25.97
CA CYS A 339 -13.69 -3.59 -25.26
C CYS A 339 -12.25 -3.61 -24.77
N VAL A 340 -11.41 -2.76 -25.38
CA VAL A 340 -10.05 -2.48 -24.88
C VAL A 340 -10.17 -1.64 -23.61
N LEU A 341 -10.42 -2.31 -22.49
CA LEU A 341 -10.45 -1.69 -21.17
C LEU A 341 -9.07 -1.12 -20.86
N LYS A 342 -8.97 0.17 -20.51
CA LYS A 342 -7.70 0.81 -20.17
C LYS A 342 -7.46 0.84 -18.66
N HIS A 343 -7.27 -0.34 -18.07
CA HIS A 343 -6.85 -0.50 -16.67
C HIS A 343 -5.48 0.17 -16.39
N PRO A 344 -5.07 0.36 -15.12
CA PRO A 344 -3.71 0.74 -14.79
C PRO A 344 -2.69 -0.21 -15.43
N GLY A 345 -1.70 0.33 -16.13
CA GLY A 345 -0.62 -0.41 -16.78
C GLY A 345 0.76 0.03 -16.30
N SER A 346 1.80 -0.57 -16.89
CA SER A 346 3.19 -0.36 -16.49
C SER A 346 3.66 1.08 -16.67
N SER A 347 3.22 1.75 -17.74
CA SER A 347 3.52 3.17 -17.97
C SER A 347 2.96 4.05 -16.86
N ASP A 348 1.74 3.75 -16.39
CA ASP A 348 1.11 4.49 -15.30
C ASP A 348 1.89 4.27 -14.01
N ALA A 349 2.17 3.01 -13.64
CA ALA A 349 2.90 2.67 -12.43
C ALA A 349 4.32 3.26 -12.39
N LEU A 350 5.09 3.15 -13.49
CA LEU A 350 6.42 3.74 -13.58
C LEU A 350 6.39 5.27 -13.45
N THR A 351 5.41 5.92 -14.06
CA THR A 351 5.26 7.38 -13.96
C THR A 351 5.08 7.80 -12.50
N VAL A 352 4.19 7.14 -11.75
CA VAL A 352 3.95 7.48 -10.35
C VAL A 352 5.17 7.13 -9.47
N LEU A 353 5.83 6.00 -9.72
CA LEU A 353 7.07 5.63 -9.02
C LEU A 353 8.16 6.68 -9.21
N LEU A 354 8.33 7.17 -10.43
CA LEU A 354 9.29 8.22 -10.76
C LEU A 354 8.96 9.56 -10.08
N LEU A 355 7.68 9.95 -10.02
CA LEU A 355 7.23 11.13 -9.27
C LEU A 355 7.47 10.98 -7.76
N ALA A 356 7.39 9.76 -7.23
CA ALA A 356 7.60 9.47 -5.82
C ALA A 356 9.07 9.60 -5.39
N LEU A 357 10.04 9.62 -6.32
CA LEU A 357 11.45 9.77 -5.99
C LEU A 357 11.75 11.11 -5.29
N PRO A 358 12.66 11.14 -4.30
CA PRO A 358 13.07 12.36 -3.64
C PRO A 358 13.63 13.41 -4.62
N PRO A 359 13.41 14.72 -4.39
CA PRO A 359 13.98 15.77 -5.25
C PRO A 359 15.52 15.73 -5.32
N CYS A 360 16.18 15.25 -4.27
CA CYS A 360 17.63 15.09 -4.25
C CYS A 360 18.16 14.03 -5.23
N THR A 361 17.31 13.11 -5.68
CA THR A 361 17.68 12.07 -6.66
C THR A 361 18.25 12.67 -7.94
N TRP A 362 17.74 13.84 -8.35
CA TRP A 362 18.05 14.46 -9.64
C TRP A 362 19.28 15.38 -9.61
N GLN A 363 19.83 15.70 -8.43
CA GLN A 363 20.91 16.70 -8.26
C GLN A 363 22.23 16.31 -8.93
N GLY A 364 22.40 15.06 -9.35
CA GLY A 364 23.57 14.59 -10.08
C GLY A 364 23.69 15.13 -11.50
N ILE A 365 22.60 15.62 -12.11
CA ILE A 365 22.58 16.10 -13.50
C ILE A 365 23.40 17.39 -13.62
N LYS A 366 24.41 17.36 -14.50
CA LYS A 366 25.37 18.47 -14.68
C LYS A 366 24.82 19.64 -15.50
N ASP A 367 23.98 19.35 -16.49
CA ASP A 367 23.37 20.39 -17.34
C ASP A 367 22.26 21.11 -16.54
N GLU A 368 22.48 22.38 -16.22
CA GLU A 368 21.55 23.19 -15.43
C GLU A 368 20.18 23.37 -16.09
N ARG A 369 20.12 23.40 -17.43
CA ARG A 369 18.84 23.54 -18.16
C ARG A 369 18.06 22.24 -18.08
N LEU A 370 18.73 21.11 -18.29
CA LEU A 370 18.12 19.79 -18.15
C LEU A 370 17.67 19.55 -16.70
N LEU A 371 18.48 19.94 -15.71
CA LEU A 371 18.13 19.82 -14.30
C LEU A 371 16.86 20.65 -13.97
N ALA A 372 16.74 21.86 -14.50
CA ALA A 372 15.54 22.68 -14.33
C ALA A 372 14.30 22.05 -15.00
N GLU A 373 14.47 21.46 -16.19
CA GLU A 373 13.39 20.72 -16.89
C GLU A 373 12.95 19.48 -16.08
N ILE A 374 13.89 18.69 -15.57
CA ILE A 374 13.61 17.54 -14.70
C ILE A 374 12.91 17.98 -13.41
N HIS A 375 13.38 19.05 -12.76
CA HIS A 375 12.68 19.57 -11.58
C HIS A 375 11.26 20.02 -11.91
N GLY A 376 11.01 20.62 -13.08
CA GLY A 376 9.66 20.97 -13.52
C GLY A 376 8.76 19.75 -13.73
N LEU A 377 9.27 18.73 -14.43
CA LEU A 377 8.52 17.51 -14.78
C LEU A 377 8.22 16.61 -13.57
N PHE A 378 9.14 16.56 -12.61
CA PHE A 378 9.05 15.68 -11.44
C PHE A 378 8.56 16.41 -10.18
N SER A 379 8.26 17.72 -10.27
CA SER A 379 7.74 18.48 -9.14
C SER A 379 6.33 18.01 -8.76
N ILE A 380 6.15 17.73 -7.47
CA ILE A 380 4.84 17.38 -6.92
C ILE A 380 3.97 18.60 -6.61
N GLU A 381 4.56 19.80 -6.56
CA GLU A 381 3.87 21.04 -6.18
C GLU A 381 2.82 21.46 -7.22
N ASN A 382 3.05 21.09 -8.49
CA ASN A 382 2.17 21.40 -9.61
C ASN A 382 1.18 20.28 -9.94
N LEU A 383 1.23 19.15 -9.22
CA LEU A 383 0.30 18.05 -9.43
C LEU A 383 -1.06 18.38 -8.83
N PRO A 384 -2.18 17.94 -9.44
CA PRO A 384 -3.48 18.08 -8.82
C PRO A 384 -3.54 17.32 -7.49
N ASP A 385 -4.40 17.79 -6.57
CA ASP A 385 -4.45 17.31 -5.19
C ASP A 385 -4.47 15.79 -5.04
N VAL A 386 -5.27 15.08 -5.83
CA VAL A 386 -5.46 13.63 -5.67
C VAL A 386 -4.20 12.86 -6.06
N LEU A 387 -3.61 13.18 -7.21
CA LEU A 387 -2.33 12.62 -7.63
C LEU A 387 -1.18 13.02 -6.69
N GLN A 388 -1.16 14.26 -6.20
CA GLN A 388 -0.15 14.69 -5.24
C GLN A 388 -0.19 13.84 -3.96
N GLN A 389 -1.37 13.57 -3.41
CA GLN A 389 -1.52 12.69 -2.25
C GLN A 389 -1.07 11.25 -2.52
N GLU A 390 -1.38 10.72 -3.70
CA GLU A 390 -0.94 9.39 -4.13
C GLU A 390 0.60 9.29 -4.21
N VAL A 391 1.23 10.29 -4.82
CA VAL A 391 2.70 10.37 -4.94
C VAL A 391 3.35 10.51 -3.56
N LEU A 392 2.80 11.35 -2.68
CA LEU A 392 3.28 11.50 -1.30
C LEU A 392 3.13 10.20 -0.52
N HIS A 393 2.03 9.48 -0.71
CA HIS A 393 1.83 8.17 -0.08
C HIS A 393 2.91 7.17 -0.50
N LEU A 394 3.20 7.04 -1.80
CA LEU A 394 4.26 6.18 -2.30
C LEU A 394 5.66 6.63 -1.87
N ARG A 395 5.93 7.94 -1.86
CA ARG A 395 7.21 8.49 -1.39
C ARG A 395 7.46 8.11 0.07
N ARG A 396 6.42 8.17 0.91
CA ARG A 396 6.50 7.70 2.31
C ARG A 396 6.82 6.22 2.37
N GLN A 397 6.14 5.37 1.59
CA GLN A 397 6.46 3.95 1.54
C GLN A 397 7.93 3.72 1.13
N LEU A 398 8.43 4.44 0.13
CA LEU A 398 9.82 4.31 -0.30
C LEU A 398 10.82 4.70 0.81
N TYR A 399 10.54 5.79 1.52
CA TYR A 399 11.31 6.20 2.70
C TYR A 399 11.36 5.10 3.76
N PHE A 400 10.20 4.51 4.08
CA PHE A 400 10.11 3.41 5.02
C PHE A 400 10.92 2.19 4.59
N LEU A 401 10.80 1.78 3.32
CA LEU A 401 11.55 0.64 2.80
C LEU A 401 13.06 0.86 2.87
N ASN A 402 13.52 2.09 2.60
CA ASN A 402 14.92 2.43 2.78
C ASN A 402 15.36 2.27 4.24
N LYS A 403 14.56 2.72 5.20
CA LYS A 403 14.84 2.54 6.64
C LYS A 403 14.78 1.08 7.10
N VAL A 404 13.90 0.26 6.53
CA VAL A 404 13.88 -1.19 6.77
C VAL A 404 15.19 -1.82 6.27
N GLN A 405 15.66 -1.42 5.09
CA GLN A 405 16.92 -1.89 4.52
C GLN A 405 18.11 -1.55 5.42
N ASP A 406 18.14 -0.34 5.98
CA ASP A 406 19.23 0.13 6.85
C ASP A 406 19.14 -0.43 8.29
N LYS A 407 18.03 -1.09 8.64
CA LYS A 407 17.66 -1.53 10.00
C LYS A 407 17.40 -0.40 11.00
N ASP A 408 17.25 0.82 10.50
CA ASP A 408 17.01 2.04 11.27
C ASP A 408 15.54 2.26 11.63
N ILE A 409 14.61 1.45 11.11
CA ILE A 409 13.16 1.63 11.31
C ILE A 409 12.74 1.61 12.80
N GLU A 410 13.57 1.06 13.67
CA GLU A 410 13.29 1.01 15.11
C GLU A 410 13.73 2.27 15.87
N ASP A 411 14.68 3.04 15.32
CA ASP A 411 15.33 4.19 15.97
C ASP A 411 14.51 5.49 15.90
N GLU A 412 13.71 5.69 14.86
CA GLU A 412 12.91 6.91 14.69
C GLU A 412 11.43 6.69 15.07
N ILE A 413 10.96 7.41 16.10
CA ILE A 413 9.53 7.71 16.21
C ILE A 413 9.20 8.73 15.14
N LEU A 414 8.63 8.25 14.04
CA LEU A 414 8.33 9.08 12.88
C LEU A 414 7.23 10.06 13.21
N LEU A 415 7.63 11.30 13.46
CA LEU A 415 6.71 12.42 13.52
C LEU A 415 6.25 12.75 12.09
N PRO A 416 4.95 13.04 11.88
CA PRO A 416 4.44 13.45 10.57
C PRO A 416 5.19 14.62 9.92
N SER A 417 5.93 15.41 10.70
CA SER A 417 6.73 16.54 10.26
C SER A 417 8.07 16.17 9.59
N GLN A 418 8.48 14.90 9.62
CA GLN A 418 9.71 14.40 9.01
C GLN A 418 9.48 13.73 7.64
N LEU A 419 8.23 13.72 7.14
CA LEU A 419 7.76 12.94 5.97
C LEU A 419 7.25 13.79 4.81
#